data_AF-A0AAU2YT59-F1
#
_entry.id   AF-A0AAU2YT59-F1
#
_cell.length_a   1.000
_cell.length_b   1.000
_cell.length_c   1.000
_cell.angle_alpha   90.00
_cell.angle_beta   90.00
_cell.angle_gamma   90.00
#
_symmetry.space_group_name_H-M   'P 1'
#
loop_
_entity.id
_entity.type
_entity.pdbx_description
1 polymer ?
#
loop_
_entity_poly.entity_id
_entity_poly.type
_entity_poly.pdbx_seq_one_letter_code
_entity_poly.pdbx_strand_id
1 'polypeptide(L)' 'MGTALLQPEGRALSEMTGLLAGHGVTRISMAMKLMAIGFARSHGMHWLRTFHHSDNAATIGVNGFVYDEPRVATT' A
#
# COMPACT_ATOMS: atom_id res chain seq x y z
N MET A 1 6.63 1.75 -11.88
CA MET A 1 6.04 2.97 -11.28
C MET A 1 4.76 2.52 -10.62
N GLY A 2 4.64 2.61 -9.29
CA GLY A 2 3.40 2.20 -8.61
C GLY A 2 2.32 3.25 -8.81
N THR A 3 1.13 2.85 -9.19
CA THR A 3 -0.04 3.73 -9.33
C THR A 3 -0.68 3.92 -7.96
N ALA A 4 -0.96 5.17 -7.60
CA ALA A 4 -1.73 5.51 -6.40
C ALA A 4 -2.97 6.30 -6.81
N LEU A 5 -4.15 5.76 -6.48
CA LEU A 5 -5.43 6.45 -6.68
C LEU A 5 -5.71 7.35 -5.48
N LEU A 6 -5.83 8.66 -5.71
CA LEU A 6 -6.20 9.62 -4.68
C LEU A 6 -7.71 9.55 -4.40
N GLN A 7 -8.09 9.53 -3.14
CA GLN A 7 -9.47 9.50 -2.68
C GLN A 7 -9.79 10.82 -1.96
N PRO A 8 -11.03 11.34 -2.07
CA PRO A 8 -11.42 12.62 -1.47
C PRO A 8 -11.23 12.69 0.05
N GLU A 9 -11.23 11.55 0.75
CA GLU A 9 -11.19 11.49 2.22
C GLU A 9 -9.75 11.51 2.78
N GLY A 10 -8.79 12.05 2.02
CA GLY A 10 -7.38 12.13 2.42
C GLY A 10 -6.65 10.77 2.41
N ARG A 11 -7.14 9.83 1.60
CA ARG A 11 -6.58 8.49 1.43
C ARG A 11 -6.03 8.31 0.02
N ALA A 12 -4.97 7.53 -0.12
CA ALA A 12 -4.50 7.01 -1.39
C ALA A 12 -4.56 5.48 -1.37
N LEU A 13 -4.96 4.86 -2.48
CA LEU A 13 -4.86 3.41 -2.69
C LEU A 13 -3.67 3.12 -3.59
N SER A 14 -2.68 2.39 -3.08
CA SER A 14 -1.56 1.88 -3.87
C SER A 14 -1.91 0.49 -4.41
N GLU A 15 -2.09 0.43 -5.72
CA GLU A 15 -2.10 -0.84 -6.45
C GLU A 15 -0.65 -1.29 -6.60
N MET A 16 -0.27 -2.33 -5.86
CA MET A 16 1.11 -2.79 -5.82
C MET A 16 1.28 -4.02 -6.72
N THR A 17 1.99 -3.86 -7.84
CA THR A 17 2.43 -4.98 -8.67
C THR A 17 3.55 -5.73 -7.93
N GLY A 18 3.41 -7.04 -7.76
CA GLY A 18 4.42 -7.88 -7.11
C GLY A 18 5.76 -7.86 -7.87
N LEU A 19 6.85 -8.23 -7.17
CA LEU A 19 8.14 -8.46 -7.80
C LEU A 19 8.23 -9.91 -8.29
N LEU A 20 8.86 -10.13 -9.45
CA LEU A 20 9.17 -11.46 -9.94
C LEU A 20 10.11 -12.19 -8.96
N ALA A 21 9.88 -13.50 -8.80
CA ALA A 21 10.75 -14.37 -8.02
C ALA A 21 12.21 -14.25 -8.55
N GLY A 22 13.15 -13.97 -7.66
CA GLY A 22 14.57 -13.74 -8.00
C GLY A 22 15.00 -12.26 -7.98
N HIS A 23 14.06 -11.32 -8.08
CA HIS A 23 14.35 -9.90 -7.85
C HIS A 23 14.06 -9.55 -6.39
N GLY A 24 15.12 -9.58 -5.57
CA GLY A 24 15.09 -9.49 -4.10
C GLY A 24 13.91 -8.71 -3.50
N VAL A 25 13.05 -9.47 -2.82
CA VAL A 25 11.72 -9.07 -2.34
C VAL A 25 11.73 -8.00 -1.24
N THR A 26 12.89 -7.60 -0.73
CA THR A 26 12.98 -6.74 0.46
C THR A 26 13.44 -5.32 0.16
N ARG A 27 14.40 -5.12 -0.77
CA ARG A 27 14.94 -3.77 -1.03
C ARG A 27 14.16 -3.00 -2.08
N ILE A 28 13.81 -3.64 -3.20
CA ILE A 28 13.07 -2.99 -4.30
C ILE A 28 11.63 -2.73 -3.88
N SER A 29 10.98 -3.69 -3.23
CA SER A 29 9.60 -3.55 -2.75
C SER A 29 9.49 -2.40 -1.74
N MET A 30 10.46 -2.29 -0.82
CA MET A 30 10.51 -1.22 0.16
C MET A 30 10.71 0.14 -0.51
N ALA A 31 11.65 0.25 -1.46
CA ALA A 31 11.86 1.48 -2.23
C ALA A 31 10.58 1.91 -2.98
N MET A 32 9.88 0.96 -3.61
CA MET A 32 8.61 1.23 -4.30
C MET A 32 7.52 1.72 -3.34
N LYS A 33 7.42 1.12 -2.15
CA LYS A 33 6.48 1.56 -1.10
C LYS A 33 6.79 2.98 -0.63
N LEU A 34 8.07 3.30 -0.39
CA LEU A 34 8.49 4.65 0.02
C LEU A 34 8.17 5.70 -1.06
N MET A 35 8.35 5.36 -2.35
CA MET A 35 7.94 6.24 -3.45
C MET A 35 6.42 6.47 -3.47
N ALA A 36 5.61 5.42 -3.25
CA ALA A 36 4.15 5.56 -3.18
C ALA A 36 3.71 6.43 -1.99
N ILE A 37 4.37 6.30 -0.83
CA ILE A 37 4.14 7.17 0.34
C ILE A 37 4.50 8.62 0.02
N GLY A 38 5.65 8.85 -0.62
CA GLY A 38 6.09 10.19 -1.02
C GLY A 38 5.10 10.86 -1.97
N PHE A 39 4.63 10.13 -2.98
CA PHE A 39 3.61 10.58 -3.91
C PHE A 39 2.28 10.90 -3.20
N ALA A 40 1.80 10.02 -2.33
CA ALA A 40 0.55 10.27 -1.59
C ALA A 40 0.66 11.53 -0.71
N ARG A 41 1.77 11.69 0.00
CA ARG A 41 2.04 12.86 0.84
C ARG A 41 2.13 14.16 0.04
N SER A 42 2.75 14.14 -1.15
CA SER A 42 2.83 15.34 -2.00
C SER A 42 1.47 15.82 -2.50
N HIS A 43 0.43 14.99 -2.40
CA HIS A 43 -0.95 15.32 -2.75
C HIS A 43 -1.85 15.54 -1.51
N GLY A 44 -1.26 15.71 -0.32
CA GLY A 44 -2.00 15.97 0.91
C GLY A 44 -2.70 14.75 1.51
N MET A 45 -2.36 13.54 1.07
CA MET A 45 -2.95 12.33 1.62
C MET A 45 -2.28 11.96 2.94
N HIS A 46 -3.09 11.60 3.93
CA HIS A 46 -2.63 11.20 5.26
C HIS A 46 -2.49 9.68 5.39
N TRP A 47 -3.20 8.92 4.56
CA TRP A 47 -3.24 7.46 4.62
C TRP A 47 -2.94 6.85 3.25
N LEU A 48 -2.03 5.87 3.21
CA LEU A 48 -1.82 5.01 2.05
C LEU A 48 -2.34 3.61 2.38
N ARG A 49 -3.24 3.08 1.56
CA ARG A 49 -3.83 1.75 1.70
C ARG A 49 -3.39 0.85 0.56
N THR A 50 -3.37 -0.44 0.81
CA THR A 50 -3.17 -1.48 -0.21
C THR A 50 -3.94 -2.73 0.21
N PHE A 51 -4.27 -3.59 -0.73
CA PHE A 51 -4.93 -4.87 -0.46
C PHE A 51 -3.93 -6.01 -0.62
N HIS A 52 -3.98 -6.94 0.32
CA HIS A 52 -3.22 -8.18 0.27
C HIS A 52 -4.19 -9.35 0.40
N HIS A 53 -3.91 -10.42 -0.34
CA HIS A 53 -4.54 -11.71 -0.05
C HIS A 53 -4.15 -12.15 1.37
N SER A 54 -5.08 -12.73 2.12
CA SER A 54 -4.87 -13.16 3.52
C SER A 54 -3.63 -14.04 3.68
N ASP A 55 -3.41 -14.91 2.69
CA ASP A 55 -2.34 -15.92 2.72
C ASP A 55 -0.96 -15.33 2.40
N ASN A 56 -0.88 -14.05 2.03
CA ASN A 56 0.38 -13.38 1.72
C ASN A 56 1.04 -12.79 2.98
N ALA A 57 1.24 -13.66 3.99
CA ALA A 57 1.81 -13.31 5.28
C ALA A 57 3.20 -12.64 5.14
N ALA A 58 3.99 -13.09 4.17
CA ALA A 58 5.30 -12.52 3.88
C ALA A 58 5.22 -11.03 3.51
N THR A 59 4.26 -10.63 2.66
CA THR A 59 4.09 -9.22 2.25
C THR A 59 3.41 -8.38 3.33
N ILE A 60 2.51 -8.99 4.10
CA ILE A 60 1.86 -8.34 5.24
C ILE A 60 2.91 -7.96 6.30
N GLY A 61 3.81 -8.88 6.68
CA GLY A 61 4.80 -8.63 7.73
C GLY A 61 5.82 -7.53 7.42
N VAL A 62 6.11 -7.23 6.14
CA VAL A 62 7.04 -6.14 5.75
C VAL A 62 6.42 -4.75 5.89
N ASN A 63 5.11 -4.69 6.00
CA ASN A 63 4.37 -3.46 6.17
C ASN A 63 3.91 -3.40 7.62
N GLY A 64 4.44 -2.50 8.43
CA GLY A 64 3.95 -2.25 9.79
C GLY A 64 2.55 -1.61 9.79
N PHE A 65 1.56 -2.26 9.19
CA PHE A 65 0.20 -1.76 9.05
C PHE A 65 -0.54 -1.74 10.39
N VAL A 66 -1.34 -0.69 10.58
CA VAL A 66 -2.52 -0.75 11.43
C VAL A 66 -3.63 -1.39 10.57
N TYR A 67 -4.19 -2.50 11.02
CA TYR A 67 -5.39 -3.06 10.40
C TYR A 67 -6.52 -2.06 10.55
N ASP A 68 -6.99 -1.49 9.45
CA ASP A 68 -8.29 -0.81 9.41
C ASP A 68 -9.30 -1.85 8.96
N GLU A 69 -10.05 -2.42 9.91
CA GLU A 69 -11.19 -3.26 9.55
C GLU A 69 -12.14 -2.43 8.68
N PRO A 70 -12.68 -3.00 7.59
CA PRO A 70 -13.65 -2.29 6.78
C PRO A 70 -14.84 -1.94 7.68
N ARG A 71 -15.02 -0.65 7.95
CA ARG A 71 -16.25 -0.17 8.56
C ARG A 71 -17.38 -0.51 7.60
N VAL A 72 -18.25 -1.44 8.01
CA VAL A 72 -19.50 -1.72 7.30
C VAL A 72 -20.23 -0.40 7.20
N ALA A 73 -20.47 0.08 5.99
CA ALA A 73 -21.35 1.21 5.78
C ALA A 73 -22.76 0.77 6.18
N THR A 74 -23.22 1.20 7.36
CA THR A 74 -24.63 1.04 7.73
C THR A 74 -25.42 2.02 6.87
N THR A 75 -26.20 1.47 5.94
CA THR A 75 -27.18 2.19 5.12
C THR A 75 -28.35 2.69 5.96
#